data_AF-A0A919AMG9-F1
#
_entry.id   AF-A0A919AMG9-F1
#
_cell.length_a   1.000
_cell.length_b   1.000
_cell.length_c   1.000
_cell.angle_alpha   90.00
_cell.angle_beta   90.00
_cell.angle_gamma   90.00
#
_symmetry.space_group_name_H-M   'P 1'
#
loop_
_entity.id
_entity.type
_entity.pdbx_description
1 polymer ?
#
loop_
_entity_poly.entity_id
_entity_poly.type
_entity_poly.pdbx_seq_one_letter_code
_entity_poly.pdbx_strand_id
1 'polypeptide(L)'
;MIPMELSPDTVLIFDRDENLFVLESFVHATNWIEAIDVDEGEYTAACSPDGGVLALTAPEGPEGSVVLARTGSVDLGDLEGRVARYWRRHQAGQPPRGPQQTARFLIEREGLVQVRVTGSVTRPGGPVWS
;
A
#
# COMPACT_ATOMS: atom_id res chain seq x y z
N MET A 1 -5.60 15.14 -18.10
CA MET A 1 -5.03 14.12 -17.20
C MET A 1 -5.91 12.89 -17.33
N ILE A 2 -5.37 11.76 -17.79
CA ILE A 2 -6.12 10.51 -17.84
C ILE A 2 -6.30 10.06 -16.39
N PRO A 3 -7.51 9.76 -15.90
CA PRO A 3 -7.66 9.21 -14.56
C PRO A 3 -6.86 7.90 -14.50
N MET A 4 -5.81 7.87 -13.67
CA MET A 4 -5.04 6.65 -13.45
C MET A 4 -5.96 5.65 -12.75
N GLU A 5 -6.57 4.72 -13.49
CA GLU A 5 -7.33 3.64 -12.89
C GLU A 5 -6.43 2.90 -11.90
N LEU A 6 -6.93 2.72 -10.68
CA LEU A 6 -6.21 1.94 -9.68
C LEU A 6 -6.11 0.51 -10.17
N SER A 7 -4.95 -0.12 -9.96
CA SER A 7 -4.80 -1.54 -10.21
C SER A 7 -5.86 -2.31 -9.41
N PRO A 8 -6.51 -3.33 -9.99
CA PRO A 8 -7.42 -4.20 -9.24
C PRO A 8 -6.72 -5.01 -8.14
N ASP A 9 -5.39 -5.01 -8.14
CA ASP A 9 -4.56 -5.61 -7.10
C ASP A 9 -4.07 -4.58 -6.07
N THR A 10 -4.49 -3.32 -6.13
CA THR A 10 -4.15 -2.34 -5.09
C THR A 10 -4.66 -2.81 -3.72
N VAL A 11 -3.85 -2.62 -2.69
CA VAL A 11 -4.09 -3.08 -1.32
C VAL A 11 -4.04 -1.88 -0.38
N LEU A 12 -5.05 -1.76 0.47
CA LEU A 12 -5.08 -0.83 1.61
C LEU A 12 -4.85 -1.66 2.87
N ILE A 13 -3.87 -1.28 3.68
CA ILE A 13 -3.50 -1.97 4.92
C ILE A 13 -3.59 -0.99 6.07
N PHE A 14 -4.27 -1.39 7.14
CA PHE A 14 -4.43 -0.62 8.35
C PHE A 14 -3.69 -1.28 9.50
N ASP A 15 -2.83 -0.52 10.19
CA ASP A 15 -2.18 -0.99 11.42
C ASP A 15 -3.10 -0.85 12.65
N ARG A 16 -2.57 -1.18 13.83
CA ARG A 16 -3.24 -1.05 15.14
C ARG A 16 -3.57 0.40 15.51
N ASP A 17 -2.83 1.38 14.98
CA ASP A 17 -3.02 2.80 15.22
C ASP A 17 -3.93 3.48 14.17
N GLU A 18 -4.47 2.68 13.26
CA GLU A 18 -5.27 3.10 12.11
C GLU A 18 -4.52 3.97 11.10
N ASN A 19 -3.18 3.88 11.05
CA ASN A 19 -2.44 4.39 9.91
C ASN A 19 -2.78 3.57 8.67
N LEU A 20 -2.71 4.21 7.51
CA LEU A 20 -3.05 3.61 6.22
C LEU A 20 -1.82 3.53 5.32
N PHE A 21 -1.49 2.32 4.89
CA PHE A 21 -0.52 2.04 3.84
C PHE A 21 -1.27 1.62 2.56
N VAL A 22 -0.84 2.14 1.41
CA VAL A 22 -1.44 1.81 0.10
C VAL A 22 -0.36 1.25 -0.82
N LEU A 23 -0.55 0.00 -1.21
CA LEU A 23 0.41 -0.79 -1.98
C LEU A 23 -0.21 -1.12 -3.35
N GLU A 24 0.57 -1.00 -4.42
CA GLU A 24 0.06 -1.06 -5.80
C GLU A 24 -0.40 -2.45 -6.25
N SER A 25 0.10 -3.51 -5.59
CA SER A 25 -0.20 -4.90 -5.93
C SER A 25 -0.04 -5.82 -4.71
N PHE A 26 -0.58 -7.03 -4.82
CA PHE A 26 -0.41 -8.07 -3.80
C PHE A 26 1.07 -8.45 -3.62
N VAL A 27 1.82 -8.57 -4.73
CA VAL A 27 3.26 -8.87 -4.70
C VAL A 27 4.03 -7.78 -3.97
N HIS A 28 3.70 -6.50 -4.21
CA HIS A 28 4.34 -5.40 -3.49
C HIS A 28 4.02 -5.49 -2.00
N ALA A 29 2.76 -5.72 -1.63
CA ALA A 29 2.35 -5.86 -0.23
C ALA A 29 3.10 -7.01 0.46
N THR A 30 3.13 -8.22 -0.11
CA THR A 30 3.78 -9.38 0.51
C THR A 30 5.30 -9.26 0.60
N ASN A 31 5.93 -8.43 -0.24
CA ASN A 31 7.37 -8.18 -0.19
C ASN A 31 7.75 -7.02 0.75
N TRP A 32 6.81 -6.13 1.04
CA TRP A 32 7.03 -4.96 1.91
C TRP A 32 6.74 -5.28 3.38
N ILE A 33 5.76 -6.16 3.64
CA ILE A 33 5.33 -6.54 4.99
C ILE A 33 6.23 -7.63 5.55
N GLU A 34 6.63 -7.49 6.82
CA GLU A 34 7.35 -8.53 7.55
C GLU A 34 6.37 -9.53 8.19
N ALA A 35 6.71 -10.82 8.17
CA ALA A 35 5.84 -11.86 8.70
C ALA A 35 5.67 -11.78 10.22
N ILE A 36 6.68 -11.28 10.94
CA ILE A 36 6.62 -11.04 12.38
C ILE A 36 5.54 -10.01 12.74
N ASP A 37 5.43 -8.91 12.00
CA ASP A 37 4.40 -7.89 12.24
C ASP A 37 2.99 -8.46 12.05
N VAL A 38 2.82 -9.36 11.07
CA VAL A 38 1.55 -10.07 10.85
C VAL A 38 1.25 -11.03 11.99
N ASP A 39 2.25 -11.82 12.43
CA ASP A 39 2.13 -12.76 13.55
C ASP A 39 1.81 -12.05 14.88
N GLU A 40 2.42 -10.89 15.12
CA GLU A 40 2.18 -10.05 16.30
C GLU A 40 0.88 -9.24 16.22
N GLY A 41 0.13 -9.35 15.12
CA GLY A 41 -1.15 -8.67 14.91
C GLY A 41 -1.03 -7.15 14.74
N GLU A 42 0.05 -6.66 14.12
CA GLU A 42 0.23 -5.25 13.80
C GLU A 42 -0.80 -4.72 12.81
N TYR A 43 -1.13 -5.53 11.82
CA TYR A 43 -2.08 -5.15 10.78
C TYR A 43 -3.48 -5.66 11.14
N THR A 44 -4.42 -4.73 11.33
CA THR A 44 -5.77 -5.02 11.79
C THR A 44 -6.77 -5.21 10.65
N ALA A 45 -6.44 -4.77 9.43
CA ALA A 45 -7.25 -5.00 8.25
C ALA A 45 -6.43 -4.86 6.96
N ALA A 46 -6.79 -5.67 5.96
CA ALA A 46 -6.34 -5.51 4.58
C ALA A 46 -7.55 -5.55 3.64
N CYS A 47 -7.65 -4.58 2.72
CA CYS A 47 -8.79 -4.43 1.83
C CYS A 47 -8.36 -3.99 0.42
N SER A 48 -9.16 -4.32 -0.60
CA SER A 48 -9.08 -3.65 -1.90
C SER A 48 -9.83 -2.31 -1.89
N PRO A 49 -9.55 -1.37 -2.82
CA PRO A 49 -10.16 -0.04 -2.84
C PRO A 49 -11.69 -0.01 -3.01
N ASP A 50 -12.27 -1.11 -3.45
CA ASP A 50 -13.72 -1.31 -3.62
C ASP A 50 -14.39 -1.99 -2.42
N GLY A 51 -13.64 -2.24 -1.33
CA GLY A 51 -14.17 -2.84 -0.10
C GLY A 51 -14.00 -4.35 -0.01
N GLY A 52 -13.36 -5.00 -0.98
CA GLY A 52 -13.06 -6.43 -0.90
C GLY A 52 -12.13 -6.74 0.28
N VAL A 53 -12.55 -7.65 1.16
CA VAL A 53 -11.78 -8.04 2.34
C VAL A 53 -10.68 -9.01 1.94
N LEU A 54 -9.46 -8.73 2.38
CA LEU A 54 -8.28 -9.55 2.12
C LEU A 54 -7.80 -10.20 3.43
N ALA A 55 -7.41 -11.46 3.34
CA ALA A 55 -6.76 -12.18 4.42
C ALA A 55 -5.25 -11.97 4.29
N LEU A 56 -4.65 -11.30 5.28
CA LEU A 56 -3.20 -11.15 5.44
C LEU A 56 -2.75 -12.10 6.54
N THR A 57 -1.87 -13.04 6.22
CA THR A 57 -1.46 -14.12 7.14
C THR A 57 0.02 -14.44 7.03
N ALA A 58 0.63 -14.90 8.13
CA ALA A 58 1.97 -15.46 8.19
C ALA A 58 1.88 -16.96 8.57
N PRO A 59 1.50 -17.85 7.64
CA PRO A 59 1.19 -19.25 7.97
C PRO A 59 2.38 -20.05 8.49
N GLU A 60 3.60 -19.60 8.18
CA GLU A 60 4.86 -20.21 8.64
C GLU A 60 5.43 -19.55 9.90
N GLY A 61 4.69 -18.60 10.51
CA GLY A 61 5.10 -17.86 11.70
C GLY A 61 5.98 -16.64 11.38
N PRO A 62 6.64 -16.05 12.40
CA PRO A 62 7.26 -14.72 12.32
C PRO A 62 8.49 -14.64 11.39
N GLU A 63 9.13 -15.77 11.08
CA GLU A 63 10.27 -15.84 10.14
C GLU A 63 9.84 -16.32 8.74
N GLY A 64 8.54 -16.52 8.53
CA GLY A 64 7.97 -17.11 7.32
C GLY A 64 7.68 -16.12 6.21
N SER A 65 6.95 -16.60 5.19
CA SER A 65 6.43 -15.73 4.12
C SER A 65 5.06 -15.15 4.48
N VAL A 66 4.82 -13.91 4.05
CA VAL A 66 3.50 -13.28 4.11
C VAL A 66 2.64 -13.76 2.95
N VAL A 67 1.41 -14.14 3.26
CA VAL A 67 0.39 -14.52 2.28
C VAL A 67 -0.76 -13.53 2.33
N LEU A 68 -1.11 -12.97 1.17
CA LEU A 68 -2.28 -12.13 0.99
C LEU A 68 -3.27 -12.79 0.03
N ALA A 69 -4.50 -13.02 0.48
CA ALA A 69 -5.53 -13.72 -0.29
C ALA A 69 -6.86 -12.96 -0.30
N ARG A 70 -7.59 -13.07 -1.42
CA ARG A 70 -8.98 -12.58 -1.50
C ARG A 70 -9.89 -13.53 -0.73
N THR A 71 -10.75 -12.98 0.14
CA THR A 71 -11.71 -13.79 0.91
C THR A 71 -13.03 -14.03 0.18
N GLY A 72 -13.30 -13.25 -0.87
CA GLY A 72 -14.61 -13.20 -1.54
C GLY A 72 -15.67 -12.38 -0.81
N SER A 73 -15.36 -11.85 0.37
CA SER A 73 -16.23 -10.93 1.13
C SER A 73 -15.98 -9.48 0.76
N VAL A 74 -16.99 -8.63 0.93
CA VAL A 74 -16.92 -7.18 0.70
C VAL A 74 -17.52 -6.47 1.91
N ASP A 75 -16.79 -5.50 2.47
CA ASP A 75 -17.26 -4.61 3.53
C ASP A 75 -16.79 -3.17 3.27
N LEU A 76 -17.53 -2.49 2.37
CA LEU A 76 -17.23 -1.11 2.03
C LEU A 76 -17.48 -0.15 3.22
N GLY A 77 -18.43 -0.47 4.10
CA GLY A 77 -18.77 0.38 5.25
C GLY A 77 -17.64 0.44 6.28
N ASP A 78 -17.04 -0.70 6.61
CA ASP A 78 -15.86 -0.74 7.48
C ASP A 78 -14.68 0.01 6.84
N LEU A 79 -14.43 -0.22 5.54
CA LEU A 79 -13.36 0.45 4.81
C LEU A 79 -13.52 1.98 4.81
N GLU A 80 -14.71 2.49 4.48
CA GLU A 80 -15.01 3.92 4.53
C GLU A 80 -14.82 4.49 5.95
N GLY A 81 -15.26 3.75 6.97
CA GLY A 81 -15.07 4.11 8.36
C GLY A 81 -13.60 4.25 8.76
N ARG A 82 -12.74 3.31 8.33
CA ARG A 82 -11.29 3.33 8.59
C ARG A 82 -10.60 4.47 7.85
N VAL A 83 -10.91 4.65 6.56
CA VAL A 83 -10.37 5.75 5.75
C VAL A 83 -10.75 7.10 6.37
N ALA A 84 -12.01 7.28 6.79
CA ALA A 84 -12.43 8.52 7.45
C ALA A 84 -11.63 8.80 8.74
N ARG A 85 -11.30 7.77 9.53
CA ARG A 85 -10.47 7.92 10.73
C ARG A 85 -9.04 8.34 10.39
N TYR A 86 -8.42 7.70 9.40
CA TYR A 86 -7.12 8.10 8.86
C TYR A 86 -7.11 9.58 8.43
N TRP A 87 -8.10 10.01 7.63
CA TRP A 87 -8.18 11.41 7.16
C TRP A 87 -8.30 12.40 8.32
N ARG A 88 -9.14 12.12 9.32
CA ARG A 88 -9.28 12.98 10.50
C ARG A 88 -7.97 13.16 11.25
N ARG A 89 -7.13 12.12 11.33
CA ARG A 89 -5.87 12.13 12.06
C ARG A 89 -4.72 12.77 11.27
N HIS A 90 -4.61 12.49 9.98
CA HIS A 90 -3.42 12.83 9.18
C HIS A 90 -3.62 13.94 8.15
N GLN A 91 -4.86 14.30 7.85
CA GLN A 91 -5.21 15.27 6.80
C GLN A 91 -6.18 16.33 7.34
N ALA A 92 -5.92 16.84 8.55
CA ALA A 92 -6.76 17.80 9.22
C ALA A 92 -7.04 19.04 8.34
N GLY A 93 -8.33 19.41 8.25
CA GLY A 93 -8.79 20.54 7.44
C GLY A 93 -9.06 20.20 5.97
N GLN A 94 -8.75 18.98 5.50
CA GLN A 94 -9.21 18.50 4.18
C GLN A 94 -10.49 17.66 4.32
N PRO A 95 -11.42 17.75 3.35
CA PRO A 95 -12.57 16.85 3.33
C PRO A 95 -12.08 15.41 3.13
N PRO A 96 -12.62 14.45 3.91
CA PRO A 96 -12.26 13.04 3.76
C PRO A 96 -12.64 12.57 2.36
N ARG A 97 -11.75 11.79 1.75
CA ARG A 97 -11.98 11.18 0.43
C ARG A 97 -12.47 9.75 0.60
N GLY A 98 -13.22 9.26 -0.38
CA GLY A 98 -13.58 7.83 -0.42
C GLY A 98 -12.34 6.93 -0.58
N PRO A 99 -12.45 5.61 -0.36
CA PRO A 99 -11.31 4.71 -0.38
C PRO A 99 -10.48 4.76 -1.67
N GLN A 100 -11.13 4.68 -2.83
CA GLN A 100 -10.45 4.78 -4.14
C GLN A 100 -9.72 6.11 -4.33
N GLN A 101 -10.35 7.23 -3.97
CA GLN A 101 -9.73 8.55 -4.08
C GLN A 101 -8.56 8.72 -3.10
N THR A 102 -8.65 8.09 -1.93
CA THR A 102 -7.57 8.06 -0.94
C THR A 102 -6.38 7.25 -1.45
N ALA A 103 -6.64 6.05 -1.98
CA ALA A 103 -5.59 5.21 -2.56
C ALA A 103 -4.86 5.92 -3.71
N ARG A 104 -5.61 6.52 -4.65
CA ARG A 104 -5.01 7.30 -5.74
C ARG A 104 -4.17 8.46 -5.19
N PHE A 105 -4.70 9.22 -4.23
CA PHE A 105 -3.97 10.34 -3.62
C PHE A 105 -2.65 9.91 -2.97
N LEU A 106 -2.64 8.81 -2.23
CA LEU A 106 -1.45 8.33 -1.54
C LEU A 106 -0.42 7.77 -2.53
N ILE A 107 -0.85 7.00 -3.53
CA ILE A 107 0.04 6.53 -4.61
C ILE A 107 0.64 7.72 -5.37
N GLU A 108 -0.14 8.73 -5.72
CA GLU A 108 0.37 9.93 -6.43
C GLU A 108 1.34 10.72 -5.56
N ARG A 109 1.04 10.87 -4.26
CA ARG A 109 1.91 11.58 -3.31
C ARG A 109 3.25 10.87 -3.11
N GLU A 110 3.24 9.56 -2.93
CA GLU A 110 4.45 8.75 -2.75
C GLU A 110 5.20 8.54 -4.08
N GLY A 111 4.49 8.43 -5.21
CA GLY A 111 5.07 8.37 -6.55
C GLY A 111 5.85 9.64 -6.93
N LEU A 112 5.45 10.81 -6.41
CA LEU A 112 6.23 12.05 -6.54
C LEU A 112 7.59 12.00 -5.79
N VAL A 113 7.77 11.06 -4.85
CA VAL A 113 9.06 10.84 -4.16
C VAL A 113 10.00 9.97 -5.02
N GLN A 114 9.47 9.07 -5.85
CA GLN A 114 10.30 8.24 -6.75
C GLN A 114 10.65 8.88 -8.09
N VAL A 115 9.95 9.93 -8.53
CA VAL A 115 10.38 10.75 -9.69
C VAL A 115 11.39 11.83 -9.26
N ARG A 116 12.50 11.42 -8.64
CA ARG A 116 13.77 12.15 -8.73
C ARG A 116 14.64 11.42 -9.73
N VAL A 117 14.57 11.90 -10.97
CA VAL A 117 15.40 11.56 -12.13
C VAL A 117 16.81 11.10 -11.71
N THR A 118 17.06 9.79 -11.70
CA THR A 118 18.42 9.27 -11.92
C THR A 118 18.71 9.48 -13.39
N GLY A 119 19.18 10.68 -13.73
CA GLY A 119 19.72 11.00 -15.03
C GLY A 119 20.93 10.09 -15.28
N SER A 120 20.74 9.10 -16.13
CA SER A 120 21.81 8.29 -16.70
C SER A 120 22.76 9.21 -17.48
N VAL A 121 23.94 9.47 -16.91
CA VAL A 121 25.08 9.98 -17.65
C VAL A 121 25.91 8.79 -18.10
N THR A 122 25.74 8.42 -19.36
CA THR A 122 26.73 7.64 -20.10
C THR A 122 27.95 8.52 -20.32
N ARG A 123 29.14 8.06 -19.93
CA ARG A 123 30.40 8.56 -20.51
C ARG A 123 31.16 7.40 -21.18
N PRO A 124 31.70 7.62 -22.38
CA PRO A 124 32.34 6.59 -23.19
C PRO A 124 33.76 6.30 -22.69
N GLY A 125 34.26 5.11 -22.99
CA GLY A 125 35.42 4.53 -22.32
C GLY A 125 36.82 5.02 -22.72
N GLY A 126 37.78 4.47 -21.97
CA GLY A 126 39.20 4.27 -22.30
C GLY A 126 40.21 5.09 -21.48
N PRO A 127 41.48 4.66 -21.33
CA PRO A 127 42.01 3.30 -21.12
C PRO A 127 42.78 3.14 -19.79
N VAL A 128 43.04 1.90 -19.38
CA VAL A 128 43.94 1.56 -18.26
C VAL A 128 45.37 1.42 -18.81
N TRP A 129 46.32 2.14 -18.23
CA TRP A 129 47.74 1.92 -18.47
C TRP A 129 48.28 0.91 -17.46
N SER A 130 49.05 -0.07 -17.96
CA SER A 130 49.96 -0.90 -17.18
C SER A 130 51.37 -0.33 -17.25
#